data_AF-A0A9X4QSI7-F1
#
_entry.id   AF-A0A9X4QSI7-F1
#
_cell.length_a   1.000
_cell.length_b   1.000
_cell.length_c   1.000
_cell.angle_alpha   90.00
_cell.angle_beta   90.00
_cell.angle_gamma   90.00
#
_symmetry.space_group_name_H-M   'P 1'
#
loop_
_entity.id
_entity.type
_entity.pdbx_description
1 polymer ?
#
loop_
_entity_poly.entity_id
_entity_poly.type
_entity_poly.pdbx_seq_one_letter_code
_entity_poly.pdbx_strand_id
1 'polypeptide(L)' 'MQLSLSDFILGLRIEKAKKLLRATDWPITQIMDSAGFQTKSHFFTVFKKATGMTPMQFRFEADDHS' A
#
# COMPACT_ATOMS: atom_id res chain seq x y z
N MET A 1 -14.10 -20.00 2.35
CA MET A 1 -13.69 -18.63 2.73
C MET A 1 -14.55 -17.65 1.95
N GLN A 2 -15.47 -16.94 2.62
CA GLN A 2 -16.26 -15.90 1.97
C GLN A 2 -15.43 -14.62 2.01
N LEU A 3 -14.84 -14.23 0.89
CA LEU A 3 -14.19 -12.91 0.77
C LEU A 3 -15.29 -11.86 0.78
N SER A 4 -15.23 -10.92 1.74
CA SER A 4 -16.15 -9.79 1.70
C SER A 4 -15.77 -8.88 0.54
N LEU A 5 -16.76 -8.19 -0.04
CA LEU A 5 -16.51 -7.17 -1.07
C LEU A 5 -15.50 -6.13 -0.57
N SER A 6 -15.56 -5.79 0.72
CA SER A 6 -14.63 -4.88 1.39
C SER A 6 -13.19 -5.39 1.34
N ASP A 7 -12.95 -6.68 1.64
CA ASP A 7 -11.60 -7.27 1.60
C ASP A 7 -11.04 -7.32 0.18
N PHE A 8 -11.90 -7.62 -0.81
CA PHE A 8 -11.51 -7.60 -2.21
C PHE A 8 -11.08 -6.20 -2.67
N ILE A 9 -11.88 -5.18 -2.35
CA ILE A 9 -11.54 -3.77 -2.65
C ILE A 9 -10.24 -3.40 -1.92
N LEU A 10 -10.08 -3.82 -0.68
CA LEU A 10 -8.88 -3.53 0.11
C LEU A 10 -7.62 -4.12 -0.54
N GLY A 11 -7.70 -5.35 -1.06
CA GLY A 11 -6.63 -5.98 -1.84
C GLY A 11 -6.26 -5.16 -3.08
N LEU A 12 -7.25 -4.70 -3.85
CA LEU A 12 -7.01 -3.84 -5.02
C LEU A 12 -6.34 -2.52 -4.65
N ARG A 13 -6.74 -1.90 -3.54
CA ARG A 13 -6.11 -0.66 -3.04
C ARG A 13 -4.66 -0.89 -2.65
N ILE A 14 -4.34 -2.01 -2.00
CA ILE A 14 -2.97 -2.38 -1.64
C ILE A 14 -2.12 -2.64 -2.88
N GLU A 15 -2.63 -3.36 -3.87
CA GLU A 15 -1.90 -3.59 -5.12
C GLU A 15 -1.63 -2.29 -5.88
N LYS A 16 -2.57 -1.34 -5.87
CA LYS A 16 -2.33 0.00 -6.42
C LYS A 16 -1.25 0.75 -5.64
N ALA A 17 -1.28 0.72 -4.32
CA ALA A 17 -0.27 1.36 -3.48
C ALA A 17 1.13 0.79 -3.72
N LYS A 18 1.27 -0.54 -3.81
CA LYS A 18 2.55 -1.21 -4.12
C LYS A 18 3.12 -0.78 -5.47
N LYS A 19 2.27 -0.68 -6.50
CA LYS A 19 2.69 -0.19 -7.83
C LYS A 19 3.20 1.25 -7.76
N LEU A 20 2.46 2.14 -7.08
CA LEU A 20 2.86 3.55 -6.94
C LEU A 20 4.16 3.72 -6.13
N LEU A 21 4.35 2.92 -5.08
CA LEU A 21 5.58 2.94 -4.27
C LEU A 21 6.83 2.56 -5.08
N ARG A 22 6.69 1.64 -6.04
CA ARG A 22 7.80 1.19 -6.91
C ARG A 22 8.01 2.07 -8.14
N ALA A 23 6.96 2.71 -8.63
CA ALA A 23 7.00 3.44 -9.90
C ALA A 23 7.19 4.95 -9.74
N THR A 24 7.08 5.49 -8.53
CA THR A 24 7.09 6.95 -8.30
C THR A 24 7.74 7.31 -6.97
N ASP A 25 8.35 8.49 -6.89
CA ASP A 25 8.88 9.07 -5.64
C ASP A 25 7.86 9.89 -4.86
N TRP A 26 6.57 9.63 -5.07
CA TRP A 26 5.52 10.40 -4.42
C TRP A 26 5.55 10.25 -2.89
N PRO A 27 5.20 11.32 -2.16
CA PRO A 27 4.99 11.24 -0.72
C PRO A 27 3.98 10.15 -0.38
N ILE A 28 4.22 9.45 0.73
CA ILE A 28 3.34 8.36 1.21
C ILE A 28 1.89 8.82 1.35
N THR A 29 1.65 10.09 1.71
CA THR A 29 0.31 10.71 1.75
C THR A 29 -0.37 10.69 0.39
N GLN A 30 0.31 11.12 -0.67
CA GLN A 30 -0.24 11.16 -2.01
C GLN A 30 -0.53 9.75 -2.55
N ILE A 31 0.32 8.78 -2.19
CA ILE A 31 0.10 7.36 -2.54
C ILE A 31 -1.12 6.81 -1.83
N MET A 32 -1.26 7.08 -0.53
CA MET A 32 -2.41 6.69 0.27
C MET A 32 -3.71 7.23 -0.33
N ASP A 33 -3.75 8.52 -0.63
CA ASP A 33 -4.91 9.20 -1.22
C ASP A 33 -5.24 8.59 -2.60
N SER A 34 -4.23 8.40 -3.44
CA SER A 34 -4.35 7.79 -4.76
C SER A 34 -4.84 6.33 -4.69
N ALA A 35 -4.46 5.59 -3.64
CA ALA A 35 -4.90 4.24 -3.38
C ALA A 35 -6.29 4.17 -2.71
N GLY A 36 -6.93 5.30 -2.43
CA GLY A 36 -8.29 5.35 -1.88
C GLY A 36 -8.36 5.14 -0.36
N PHE A 37 -7.29 5.45 0.36
CA PHE A 37 -7.27 5.47 1.83
C PHE A 37 -7.47 6.90 2.34
N GLN A 38 -8.33 7.05 3.35
CA GLN A 38 -8.65 8.36 3.93
C GLN A 38 -7.73 8.74 5.09
N THR A 39 -7.11 7.76 5.75
CA THR A 39 -6.28 7.99 6.94
C THR A 39 -4.99 7.19 6.89
N LYS A 40 -3.92 7.81 7.41
CA LYS A 40 -2.58 7.20 7.50
C LYS A 40 -2.61 5.93 8.33
N SER A 41 -3.24 5.96 9.50
CA SER A 41 -3.27 4.81 10.41
C SER A 41 -3.94 3.60 9.76
N HIS A 42 -5.05 3.78 9.05
CA HIS A 42 -5.71 2.67 8.36
C HIS A 42 -4.83 2.13 7.23
N PHE A 43 -4.25 3.02 6.42
CA PHE A 43 -3.33 2.62 5.36
C PHE A 43 -2.14 1.81 5.88
N PHE A 44 -1.45 2.30 6.91
CA PHE A 44 -0.28 1.63 7.47
C PHE A 44 -0.64 0.26 8.04
N THR A 45 -1.73 0.15 8.81
CA THR A 45 -2.17 -1.12 9.38
C THR A 45 -2.49 -2.15 8.31
N VAL A 46 -3.28 -1.75 7.29
CA VAL A 46 -3.67 -2.67 6.21
C VAL A 46 -2.46 -3.04 5.35
N PHE A 47 -1.64 -2.06 4.97
CA PHE A 47 -0.47 -2.31 4.13
C PHE A 47 0.53 -3.25 4.82
N LYS A 48 0.80 -3.02 6.11
CA LYS A 48 1.67 -3.90 6.90
C LYS A 48 1.06 -5.29 7.07
N LYS A 49 -0.26 -5.40 7.29
CA LYS A 49 -0.94 -6.70 7.36
C LYS A 49 -0.85 -7.46 6.04
N ALA A 50 -0.91 -6.77 4.90
CA ALA A 50 -0.90 -7.37 3.58
C ALA A 50 0.51 -7.71 3.05
N THR A 51 1.54 -6.94 3.45
CA THR A 51 2.91 -7.06 2.90
C THR A 51 3.95 -7.50 3.92
N GLY A 52 3.63 -7.47 5.22
CA GLY A 52 4.58 -7.66 6.32
C GLY A 52 5.41 -6.42 6.65
N MET A 53 5.38 -5.37 5.80
CA MET A 53 6.26 -4.21 5.88
C MET A 53 5.51 -2.90 5.94
N THR A 54 6.15 -1.84 6.44
CA THR A 54 5.60 -0.48 6.28
C THR A 54 5.75 -0.02 4.82
N PRO A 55 4.89 0.92 4.34
CA PRO A 55 5.00 1.47 2.99
C PRO A 55 6.39 2.04 2.68
N MET A 56 7.05 2.63 3.68
CA MET A 56 8.40 3.20 3.54
C MET A 56 9.46 2.11 3.40
N GLN A 57 9.40 1.06 4.23
CA GLN A 57 10.30 -0.10 4.08
C GLN A 57 10.14 -0.77 2.71
N PHE A 58 8.89 -0.95 2.26
CA PHE A 58 8.60 -1.55 0.96
C PHE A 58 9.16 -0.75 -0.22
N ARG A 59 9.21 0.59 -0.10
CA ARG A 59 9.85 1.46 -1.09
C ARG A 59 11.36 1.21 -1.13
N PHE A 60 12.02 1.28 0.01
CA PHE A 60 13.48 1.12 0.08
C PHE A 60 13.97 -0.28 -0.30
N GLU A 61 13.20 -1.34 -0.02
CA GLU A 61 13.55 -2.70 -0.44
C GLU A 61 13.52 -2.86 -1.97
N ALA A 62 12.66 -2.12 -2.66
CA ALA A 62 12.59 -2.15 -4.12
C ALA A 62 13.82 -1.49 -4.78
N ASP A 63 14.46 -0.54 -4.10
CA ASP A 63 15.65 0.16 -4.61
C ASP A 63 16.94 -0.69 -4.49
N ASP A 64 16.97 -1.68 -3.60
CA ASP A 64 18.16 -2.51 -3.29
C ASP A 64 18.39 -3.68 -4.28
N HIS A 65 17.55 -3.83 -5.30
CA HIS A 65 17.72 -4.84 -6.37
C HIS A 65 18.30 -4.25 -7.66
N SER A 66 19.03 -3.13 -7.56
CA SER A 66 19.79 -2.53 -8.68
C SER A 66 21.19 -3.11 -8.82
#